data_AF-A0A2V7AEF7-F1
#
_entry.id   AF-A0A2V7AEF7-F1
#
_cell.length_a   1.000
_cell.length_b   1.000
_cell.length_c   1.000
_cell.angle_alpha   90.00
_cell.angle_beta   90.00
_cell.angle_gamma   90.00
#
_symmetry.space_group_name_H-M   'P 1'
#
loop_
_entity.id
_entity.type
_entity.pdbx_description
1 polymer ?
#
loop_
_entity_poly.entity_id
_entity_poly.type
_entity_poly.pdbx_seq_one_letter_code
_entity_poly.pdbx_strand_id
1 'polypeptide(L)'
;MAALDWKAIEESLWRFGYAKAGPVLTPAECAELIATYADAGRFRSRVDMARFKFGVGDYQYFAAPLPPLVQALRTHAYPPLAAIANQWEAALGTALLHPPDLAALEALCRRRGQTKPTPLLLHYEAGG
;
A
#
# COMPACT_ATOMS: atom_id res chain seq x y z
N MET A 1 -4.01 12.37 -4.49
CA MET A 1 -2.67 11.97 -5.01
C MET A 1 -2.21 12.73 -6.25
N ALA A 2 -3.06 13.48 -6.96
CA ALA A 2 -2.65 14.28 -8.11
C ALA A 2 -1.64 15.40 -7.79
N ALA A 3 -1.51 15.77 -6.52
CA ALA A 3 -0.56 16.78 -6.05
C ALA A 3 0.87 16.26 -5.81
N LEU A 4 1.10 14.94 -5.92
CA LEU A 4 2.45 14.38 -5.78
C LEU A 4 3.25 14.65 -7.05
N ASP A 5 4.53 15.01 -6.88
CA ASP A 5 5.48 15.11 -7.98
C ASP A 5 5.91 13.71 -8.43
N TRP A 6 5.08 13.08 -9.26
CA TRP A 6 5.34 11.74 -9.78
C TRP A 6 6.62 11.65 -10.60
N LYS A 7 7.01 12.73 -11.26
CA LYS A 7 8.26 12.78 -12.01
C LYS A 7 9.46 12.68 -11.07
N ALA A 8 9.48 13.47 -9.99
CA ALA A 8 10.55 13.39 -9.00
C ALA A 8 10.57 12.04 -8.26
N ILE A 9 9.39 11.46 -8.00
CA ILE A 9 9.27 10.12 -7.41
C ILE A 9 9.89 9.08 -8.34
N GLU A 10 9.54 9.09 -9.62
CA GLU A 10 10.07 8.17 -10.63
C GLU A 10 11.59 8.30 -10.77
N GLU A 11 12.12 9.52 -10.89
CA GLU A 11 13.56 9.77 -10.98
C GLU A 11 14.32 9.23 -9.76
N SER A 12 13.76 9.41 -8.56
CA SER A 12 14.34 8.90 -7.31
C SER A 12 14.28 7.37 -7.24
N LEU A 13 13.17 6.75 -7.67
CA LEU A 13 13.04 5.30 -7.72
C LEU A 13 14.06 4.68 -8.67
N TRP A 14 14.25 5.24 -9.87
CA TRP A 14 15.27 4.78 -10.82
C TRP A 14 16.70 4.93 -10.28
N ARG A 15 16.99 6.06 -9.63
CA ARG A 15 18.36 6.37 -9.19
C ARG A 15 18.76 5.68 -7.89
N PHE A 16 17.82 5.52 -6.97
CA PHE A 16 18.11 5.11 -5.59
C PHE A 16 17.32 3.90 -5.11
N GLY A 17 16.31 3.43 -5.86
CA GLY A 17 15.44 2.34 -5.44
C GLY A 17 14.38 2.74 -4.40
N TYR A 18 14.28 4.02 -4.04
CA TYR A 18 13.26 4.55 -3.13
C TYR A 18 12.92 6.00 -3.48
N ALA A 19 11.76 6.47 -3.01
CA ALA A 19 11.34 7.86 -3.14
C ALA A 19 10.59 8.35 -1.89
N LYS A 20 10.74 9.64 -1.59
CA LYS A 20 9.91 10.33 -0.60
C LYS A 20 8.77 11.01 -1.35
N ALA A 21 7.53 10.57 -1.11
CA ALA A 21 6.35 11.13 -1.76
C ALA A 21 5.95 12.53 -1.24
N GLY A 22 6.50 12.95 -0.10
CA GLY A 22 5.97 14.11 0.65
C GLY A 22 4.69 13.74 1.42
N PRO A 23 3.93 14.74 1.91
CA PRO A 23 2.68 14.49 2.61
C PRO A 23 1.63 13.83 1.70
N VAL A 24 1.24 12.60 2.02
CA VAL A 24 0.20 11.85 1.29
C VAL A 24 -1.18 12.04 1.91
N LEU A 25 -1.21 12.24 3.23
CA LEU A 25 -2.41 12.42 4.04
C LEU A 25 -2.27 13.68 4.88
N THR A 26 -3.39 14.32 5.16
CA THR A 26 -3.51 15.39 6.13
C THR A 26 -3.41 14.84 7.56
N PRO A 27 -3.08 15.68 8.56
CA PRO A 27 -3.09 15.27 9.97
C PRO A 27 -4.45 14.71 10.43
N ALA A 28 -5.56 15.25 9.91
CA ALA A 28 -6.90 14.78 10.24
C ALA A 28 -7.17 13.37 9.68
N GLU A 29 -6.84 13.13 8.42
CA GLU A 29 -6.94 11.80 7.79
C GLU A 29 -6.06 10.76 8.51
N CYS A 30 -4.86 11.16 8.94
CA CYS A 30 -4.01 10.31 9.78
C CYS A 30 -4.70 9.96 11.11
N ALA A 31 -5.27 10.94 11.80
CA ALA A 31 -5.98 10.73 13.06
C ALA A 31 -7.20 9.80 12.88
N GLU A 32 -7.95 9.95 11.79
CA GLU A 32 -9.07 9.07 11.43
C GLU A 32 -8.61 7.61 11.27
N LEU A 33 -7.52 7.37 10.52
CA LEU A 33 -6.99 6.02 10.36
C LEU A 33 -6.49 5.43 11.68
N ILE A 34 -5.77 6.21 12.48
CA ILE A 34 -5.29 5.78 13.81
C ILE A 34 -6.46 5.35 14.69
N ALA A 35 -7.53 6.15 14.73
CA ALA A 35 -8.71 5.85 15.53
C ALA A 35 -9.39 4.53 15.15
N THR A 36 -9.26 4.07 13.89
CA THR A 36 -9.81 2.77 13.48
C THR A 36 -9.16 1.60 14.20
N TYR A 37 -7.91 1.73 14.67
CA TYR A 37 -7.13 0.60 15.21
C TYR A 37 -7.79 -0.10 16.40
N ALA A 38 -8.53 0.65 17.22
CA ALA A 38 -9.23 0.12 18.39
C ALA A 38 -10.50 -0.67 18.02
N ASP A 39 -11.03 -0.52 16.80
CA ASP A 39 -12.23 -1.20 16.33
C ASP A 39 -11.87 -2.52 15.64
N ALA A 40 -11.85 -3.61 16.41
CA ALA A 40 -11.53 -4.94 15.91
C ALA A 40 -12.45 -5.41 14.77
N GLY A 41 -13.67 -4.87 14.65
CA GLY A 41 -14.61 -5.20 13.57
C GLY A 41 -14.16 -4.73 12.19
N ARG A 42 -13.21 -3.78 12.13
CA ARG A 42 -12.62 -3.27 10.88
C ARG A 42 -11.48 -4.13 10.36
N PHE A 43 -11.01 -5.09 11.13
CA PHE A 43 -9.85 -5.91 10.81
C PHE A 43 -10.20 -7.38 10.75
N ARG A 44 -9.61 -8.09 9.80
CA ARG A 44 -9.80 -9.53 9.65
C ARG A 44 -8.84 -10.37 10.49
N SER A 45 -7.73 -9.76 10.91
CA SER A 45 -6.66 -10.44 11.64
C SER A 45 -5.68 -9.45 12.24
N ARG A 46 -5.14 -9.78 13.41
CA ARG A 46 -4.05 -9.09 14.09
C ARG A 46 -2.81 -9.98 14.13
N VAL A 47 -1.64 -9.38 13.94
CA VAL A 47 -0.35 -10.03 14.07
C VAL A 47 0.42 -9.36 15.19
N ASP A 48 0.67 -10.11 16.26
CA ASP A 48 1.62 -9.76 17.31
C ASP A 48 3.04 -10.03 16.79
N MET A 49 3.82 -8.98 16.58
CA MET A 49 5.14 -9.11 15.96
C MET A 49 6.14 -9.84 16.86
N ALA A 50 6.05 -9.65 18.18
CA ALA A 50 6.93 -10.28 19.15
C ALA A 50 6.77 -11.80 19.12
N ARG A 51 5.53 -12.27 18.96
CA ARG A 51 5.23 -13.71 18.80
C ARG A 51 5.94 -14.34 17.59
N PHE A 52 6.20 -13.57 16.54
CA PHE A 52 6.87 -14.05 15.32
C PHE A 52 8.35 -13.64 15.22
N LYS A 53 8.92 -13.05 16.29
CA LYS A 53 10.29 -12.51 16.31
C LYS A 53 10.54 -11.42 15.26
N PHE A 54 9.51 -10.64 14.95
CA PHE A 54 9.58 -9.50 14.01
C PHE A 54 9.87 -8.16 14.69
N GLY A 55 10.18 -8.16 15.99
CA GLY A 55 10.35 -6.96 16.80
C GLY A 55 9.24 -6.81 17.83
N VAL A 56 9.13 -5.62 18.43
CA VAL A 56 8.04 -5.24 19.33
C VAL A 56 7.03 -4.40 18.54
N GLY A 57 5.75 -4.53 18.87
CA GLY A 57 4.64 -3.93 18.13
C GLY A 57 3.66 -4.96 17.58
N ASP A 58 2.65 -4.47 16.89
CA ASP A 58 1.65 -5.30 16.25
C ASP A 58 1.04 -4.62 15.02
N TYR A 59 0.41 -5.41 14.15
CA TYR A 59 -0.32 -4.85 13.02
C TYR A 59 -1.62 -5.59 12.75
N GLN A 60 -2.57 -4.87 12.16
CA GLN A 60 -3.87 -5.41 11.81
C GLN A 60 -4.12 -5.28 10.31
N TYR A 61 -4.61 -6.35 9.69
CA TYR A 61 -5.06 -6.33 8.30
C TYR A 61 -6.52 -5.92 8.21
N PHE A 62 -6.84 -4.92 7.39
CA PHE A 62 -8.22 -4.48 7.21
C PHE A 62 -9.10 -5.61 6.64
N ALA A 63 -10.33 -5.68 7.14
CA ALA A 63 -11.41 -6.48 6.57
C ALA A 63 -12.00 -5.77 5.33
N ALA A 64 -12.85 -6.48 4.59
CA ALA A 64 -13.66 -5.88 3.54
C ALA A 64 -15.04 -5.49 4.11
N PRO A 65 -15.64 -4.36 3.66
CA PRO A 65 -15.05 -3.36 2.77
C PRO A 65 -13.94 -2.56 3.47
N LEU A 66 -12.98 -2.05 2.68
CA LEU A 66 -11.92 -1.19 3.21
C LEU A 66 -12.47 0.18 3.64
N PRO A 67 -11.82 0.87 4.59
CA PRO A 67 -12.10 2.28 4.83
C PRO A 67 -11.99 3.08 3.52
N PRO A 68 -12.93 4.00 3.22
CA PRO A 68 -12.94 4.75 1.96
C PRO A 68 -11.61 5.43 1.62
N LEU A 69 -10.94 6.00 2.63
CA LEU A 69 -9.63 6.63 2.48
C LEU A 69 -8.55 5.62 2.01
N VAL A 70 -8.49 4.44 2.61
CA VAL A 70 -7.54 3.38 2.22
C VAL A 70 -7.83 2.89 0.80
N GLN A 71 -9.09 2.74 0.44
CA GLN A 71 -9.48 2.37 -0.92
C GLN A 71 -9.06 3.45 -1.93
N ALA A 72 -9.31 4.72 -1.64
CA ALA A 72 -8.94 5.83 -2.50
C ALA A 72 -7.42 5.91 -2.72
N LEU A 73 -6.62 5.80 -1.64
CA LEU A 73 -5.16 5.76 -1.74
C LEU A 73 -4.69 4.67 -2.72
N ARG A 74 -5.19 3.44 -2.58
CA ARG A 74 -4.81 2.33 -3.46
C ARG A 74 -5.20 2.62 -4.92
N THR A 75 -6.43 3.06 -5.15
CA THR A 75 -6.95 3.34 -6.49
C THR A 75 -6.14 4.43 -7.19
N HIS A 76 -5.75 5.49 -6.47
CA HIS A 76 -5.03 6.62 -7.05
C HIS A 76 -3.51 6.43 -7.12
N ALA A 77 -2.92 5.64 -6.23
CA ALA A 77 -1.48 5.35 -6.23
C ALA A 77 -1.10 4.39 -7.35
N TYR A 78 -1.99 3.46 -7.67
CA TYR A 78 -1.66 2.32 -8.52
C TYR A 78 -1.27 2.70 -9.96
N PRO A 79 -2.06 3.50 -10.73
CA PRO A 79 -1.74 3.76 -12.13
C PRO A 79 -0.34 4.34 -12.38
N PRO A 80 0.13 5.38 -11.67
CA PRO A 80 1.49 5.89 -11.88
C PRO A 80 2.56 4.87 -11.44
N LEU A 81 2.35 4.11 -10.37
CA LEU A 81 3.28 3.06 -9.96
C LEU A 81 3.36 1.93 -11.01
N ALA A 82 2.23 1.52 -11.59
CA ALA A 82 2.18 0.52 -12.64
C ALA A 82 2.91 1.00 -13.90
N ALA A 83 2.79 2.27 -14.26
CA ALA A 83 3.53 2.86 -15.37
C ALA A 83 5.04 2.80 -15.14
N ILE A 84 5.53 3.18 -13.95
CA ILE A 84 6.95 3.10 -13.59
C ILE A 84 7.44 1.64 -13.63
N ALA A 85 6.67 0.72 -13.04
CA ALA A 85 7.01 -0.71 -13.06
C ALA A 85 7.11 -1.26 -14.50
N ASN A 86 6.18 -0.89 -15.39
CA ASN A 86 6.22 -1.30 -16.78
C ASN A 86 7.44 -0.74 -17.54
N GLN A 87 7.94 0.44 -17.18
CA GLN A 87 9.20 0.94 -17.73
C GLN A 87 10.40 0.10 -17.26
N TRP A 88 10.39 -0.37 -16.01
CA TRP A 88 11.41 -1.29 -15.52
C TRP A 88 11.36 -2.63 -16.24
N GLU A 89 10.17 -3.21 -16.43
CA GLU A 89 10.03 -4.47 -17.18
C GLU A 89 10.58 -4.34 -18.60
N ALA A 90 10.29 -3.22 -19.28
CA ALA A 90 10.85 -2.94 -20.60
C ALA A 90 12.39 -2.80 -20.58
N ALA A 91 12.96 -2.08 -19.62
CA ALA A 91 14.40 -1.92 -19.50
C ALA A 91 15.13 -3.22 -19.13
N LEU A 92 14.48 -4.09 -18.38
CA LEU A 92 14.97 -5.44 -18.03
C LEU A 92 14.75 -6.46 -19.15
N GLY A 93 14.00 -6.10 -20.20
CA GLY A 93 13.71 -6.99 -21.34
C GLY A 93 12.73 -8.11 -21.00
N THR A 94 11.86 -7.94 -20.00
CA THR A 94 10.84 -8.94 -19.67
C THR A 94 9.57 -8.73 -20.48
N ALA A 95 8.75 -9.77 -20.58
CA ALA A 95 7.42 -9.70 -21.21
C ALA A 95 6.30 -9.43 -20.19
N LEU A 96 6.63 -9.08 -18.94
CA LEU A 96 5.61 -8.80 -17.92
C LEU A 96 5.01 -7.42 -18.16
N LEU A 97 3.68 -7.35 -18.11
CA LEU A 97 2.95 -6.08 -18.17
C LEU A 97 1.97 -6.01 -16.99
N HIS A 98 2.18 -5.00 -16.14
CA HIS A 98 1.25 -4.63 -15.09
C HIS A 98 0.04 -3.91 -15.72
N PRO A 99 -1.20 -4.28 -15.37
CA PRO A 99 -2.40 -3.62 -15.87
C PRO A 99 -2.41 -2.11 -15.55
N PRO A 100 -3.15 -1.29 -16.31
CA PRO A 100 -3.14 0.16 -16.14
C PRO A 100 -3.92 0.64 -14.90
N ASP A 101 -4.81 -0.17 -14.35
CA ASP A 101 -5.66 0.18 -13.21
C ASP A 101 -5.73 -0.93 -12.15
N LEU A 102 -6.10 -0.53 -10.93
CA LEU A 102 -6.12 -1.41 -9.77
C LEU A 102 -7.14 -2.54 -9.93
N ALA A 103 -8.30 -2.27 -10.55
CA ALA A 103 -9.36 -3.26 -10.71
C ALA A 103 -8.92 -4.40 -11.64
N ALA A 104 -8.20 -4.07 -12.70
CA ALA A 104 -7.60 -5.04 -13.62
C ALA A 104 -6.52 -5.87 -12.93
N LEU A 105 -5.67 -5.26 -12.09
CA LEU A 105 -4.72 -6.00 -11.26
C LEU A 105 -5.43 -6.95 -10.29
N GLU A 106 -6.44 -6.48 -9.57
CA GLU A 106 -7.20 -7.31 -8.63
C GLU A 106 -7.93 -8.46 -9.33
N ALA A 107 -8.43 -8.25 -10.56
CA ALA A 107 -8.98 -9.32 -11.39
C ALA A 107 -7.92 -10.35 -11.79
N LEU A 108 -6.72 -9.91 -12.17
CA LEU A 108 -5.58 -10.79 -12.49
C LEU A 108 -5.16 -11.62 -11.26
N CYS A 109 -4.99 -10.97 -10.10
CA CYS A 109 -4.67 -11.63 -8.84
C CYS A 109 -5.73 -12.69 -8.47
N ARG A 110 -7.02 -12.35 -8.56
CA ARG A 110 -8.11 -13.30 -8.30
C ARG A 110 -8.07 -14.51 -9.23
N ARG A 111 -7.84 -14.32 -10.53
CA ARG A 111 -7.67 -15.43 -11.49
C ARG A 111 -6.51 -16.35 -11.13
N ARG A 112 -5.48 -15.83 -10.45
CA ARG A 112 -4.32 -16.59 -9.96
C ARG A 112 -4.49 -17.09 -8.51
N GLY A 113 -5.70 -17.03 -7.95
CA GLY A 113 -6.01 -17.52 -6.60
C GLY A 113 -5.65 -16.55 -5.47
N GLN A 114 -5.11 -15.36 -5.77
CA GLN A 114 -4.82 -14.35 -4.77
C GLN A 114 -6.05 -13.45 -4.55
N THR A 115 -6.81 -13.75 -3.48
CA THR A 115 -8.11 -13.11 -3.20
C THR A 115 -8.10 -12.17 -1.99
N LYS A 116 -6.99 -12.10 -1.26
CA LYS A 116 -6.87 -11.32 -0.01
C LYS A 116 -5.94 -10.12 -0.22
N PRO A 117 -6.47 -8.91 -0.52
CA PRO A 117 -5.64 -7.71 -0.52
C PRO A 117 -5.07 -7.47 0.89
N THR A 118 -3.86 -6.94 1.00
CA THR A 118 -3.10 -6.83 2.26
C THR A 118 -2.89 -5.40 2.78
N PRO A 119 -3.86 -4.46 2.69
CA PRO A 119 -3.73 -3.21 3.41
C PRO A 119 -3.77 -3.49 4.91
N LEU A 120 -2.81 -2.93 5.62
CA LEU A 120 -2.63 -3.12 7.06
C LEU A 120 -2.36 -1.77 7.72
N LEU A 121 -2.61 -1.70 9.02
CA LEU A 121 -2.21 -0.60 9.87
C LEU A 121 -1.20 -1.15 10.90
N LEU A 122 -0.03 -0.53 10.96
CA LEU A 122 1.03 -0.85 11.92
C LEU A 122 0.84 -0.03 13.18
N HIS A 123 1.09 -0.66 14.32
CA HIS A 123 1.08 -0.04 15.63
C HIS A 123 2.39 -0.40 16.35
N TYR A 124 3.15 0.64 16.68
CA TYR A 124 4.39 0.53 17.43
C TYR A 124 4.28 1.41 18.67
N GLU A 125 4.84 0.96 19.78
CA GLU A 125 4.97 1.73 21.01
C GLU A 125 6.42 2.19 21.21
N ALA A 126 6.67 2.92 22.30
CA ALA A 126 8.03 3.36 22.61
C ALA A 126 8.94 2.13 22.86
N GLY A 127 10.00 1.99 22.06
CA GLY A 127 10.89 0.81 22.08
C GLY A 127 10.58 -0.24 21.00
N GLY A 128 9.54 0.01 20.20
CA GLY A 128 8.99 -0.90 19.19
C GLY A 128 7.53 -1.17 19.56
#